data_AF-A0ABD5LKM3-F1
#
_entry.id   AF-A0ABD5LKM3-F1
#
_cell.length_a   1.000
_cell.length_b   1.000
_cell.length_c   1.000
_cell.angle_alpha   90.00
_cell.angle_beta   90.00
_cell.angle_gamma   90.00
#
_symmetry.space_group_name_H-M   'P 1'
#
loop_
_entity.id
_entity.type
_entity.pdbx_description
1 polymer ?
#
loop_
_entity_poly.entity_id
_entity_poly.type
_entity_poly.pdbx_seq_one_letter_code
_entity_poly.pdbx_strand_id
1 'polypeptide(L)'
;MRVWTLAAILAVSCAASAAGGWTARGLSTQDRPTLVATPRIIEKCEKGMADIILRRDVDGLNEGSKREYAIITQECYEYGLVTDRYLDAIKNSQIGPYLEQYRANPNVWRLKPA
;
A
#
# COMPACT_ATOMS: atom_id res chain seq x y z
N MET A 1 -20.40 12.45 28.86
CA MET A 1 -19.23 12.43 27.96
C MET A 1 -19.78 12.33 26.54
N ARG A 2 -19.63 13.40 25.75
CA ARG A 2 -20.50 13.74 24.61
C ARG A 2 -19.92 13.27 23.28
N VAL A 3 -20.77 12.61 22.49
CA VAL A 3 -20.63 12.01 21.15
C VAL A 3 -20.12 12.95 20.04
N TRP A 4 -19.74 14.18 20.36
CA TRP A 4 -19.47 15.25 19.40
C TRP A 4 -18.02 15.33 18.91
N THR A 5 -17.09 14.58 19.50
CA THR A 5 -15.66 14.61 19.09
C THR A 5 -15.34 13.67 17.91
N LEU A 6 -16.21 12.72 17.57
CA LEU A 6 -15.95 11.76 16.49
C LEU A 6 -16.28 12.31 15.09
N ALA A 7 -17.20 13.28 14.98
CA ALA A 7 -17.59 13.85 13.68
C ALA A 7 -16.53 14.80 13.10
N ALA A 8 -15.74 15.47 13.94
CA ALA A 8 -14.71 16.40 13.48
C ALA A 8 -13.50 15.69 12.85
N ILE A 9 -13.22 14.44 13.23
CA ILE A 9 -12.09 13.67 12.69
C ILE A 9 -12.43 13.12 11.29
N LEU A 10 -13.70 12.83 11.01
CA LEU A 10 -14.13 12.31 9.70
C LEU A 10 -14.18 13.38 8.61
N ALA A 11 -14.38 14.65 8.95
CA ALA A 11 -14.46 15.73 7.96
C ALA A 11 -13.08 16.17 7.41
N VAL A 12 -12.01 16.02 8.21
CA VAL A 12 -10.65 16.43 7.77
C VAL A 12 -10.04 15.42 6.79
N SER A 13 -10.48 14.17 6.80
CA SER A 13 -9.95 13.12 5.93
C SER A 13 -10.55 13.09 4.52
N CYS A 14 -11.62 13.86 4.25
CA CYS A 14 -12.30 13.85 2.95
C CYS A 14 -11.93 15.05 2.06
N ALA A 15 -11.39 16.14 2.61
CA ALA A 15 -10.98 17.32 1.83
C ALA A 15 -9.54 17.28 1.32
N ALA A 16 -8.68 16.42 1.87
CA ALA A 16 -7.29 16.27 1.43
C ALA A 16 -7.14 15.43 0.15
N SER A 17 -8.20 14.75 -0.30
CA SER A 17 -8.16 13.88 -1.49
C SER A 17 -8.71 14.54 -2.75
N ALA A 18 -9.17 15.80 -2.69
CA ALA A 18 -9.81 16.47 -3.83
C ALA A 18 -9.14 17.77 -4.29
N ALA A 19 -8.21 18.35 -3.52
CA ALA A 19 -7.54 19.58 -3.93
C ALA A 19 -6.11 19.69 -3.36
N GLY A 20 -5.12 19.43 -4.21
CA GLY A 20 -3.74 19.88 -4.01
C GLY A 20 -2.84 18.92 -3.24
N GLY A 21 -1.76 18.48 -3.89
CA GLY A 21 -0.65 17.88 -3.16
C GLY A 21 0.18 16.82 -3.86
N TRP A 22 0.05 16.60 -5.17
CA TRP A 22 1.07 15.86 -5.95
C TRP A 22 2.28 16.76 -6.30
N THR A 23 2.35 17.95 -5.70
CA THR A 23 3.49 18.86 -5.73
C THR A 23 3.80 19.28 -4.29
N ALA A 24 5.08 19.35 -3.94
CA ALA A 24 5.63 19.76 -2.64
C ALA A 24 5.60 18.72 -1.50
N ARG A 25 6.49 17.72 -1.60
CA ARG A 25 7.57 17.56 -0.61
C ARG A 25 8.83 17.07 -1.31
N GLY A 26 9.71 18.02 -1.63
CA GLY A 26 11.10 17.73 -1.95
C GLY A 26 11.78 17.14 -0.73
N LEU A 27 11.94 15.82 -0.72
CA LEU A 27 12.88 15.06 0.09
C LEU A 27 13.10 13.73 -0.64
N SER A 28 14.25 13.64 -1.30
CA SER A 28 14.85 12.44 -1.90
C SER A 28 13.94 11.56 -2.78
N THR A 29 13.48 12.07 -3.91
CA THR A 29 13.10 11.21 -5.07
C THR A 29 14.32 11.01 -5.97
N GLN A 30 15.46 10.66 -5.39
CA GLN A 30 16.65 10.27 -6.14
C GLN A 30 16.65 8.74 -6.15
N ASP A 31 16.53 8.15 -7.34
CA ASP A 31 16.58 6.70 -7.60
C ASP A 31 15.30 5.88 -7.46
N ARG A 32 14.12 6.44 -7.76
CA ARG A 32 12.96 5.59 -8.09
C ARG A 32 12.63 5.68 -9.58
N PRO A 33 12.47 4.54 -10.30
CA PRO A 33 11.90 4.58 -11.63
C PRO A 33 10.47 5.08 -11.47
N THR A 34 10.21 6.34 -11.83
CA THR A 34 8.86 6.89 -11.88
C THR A 34 8.15 6.26 -13.07
N LEU A 35 7.74 5.00 -12.93
CA LEU A 35 6.74 4.41 -13.80
C LEU A 35 5.50 5.28 -13.67
N VAL A 36 5.07 5.90 -14.77
CA VAL A 36 3.89 6.76 -14.76
C VAL A 36 2.67 5.88 -14.46
N ALA A 37 2.11 6.03 -13.26
CA ALA A 37 0.93 5.29 -12.87
C ALA A 37 -0.27 5.76 -13.70
N THR A 38 -0.88 4.85 -14.46
CA THR A 38 -2.16 5.13 -15.13
C THR A 38 -3.28 5.20 -14.08
N PRO A 39 -4.40 5.90 -14.34
CA PRO A 39 -5.52 5.97 -13.39
C PRO A 39 -6.04 4.59 -12.97
N ARG A 40 -5.96 3.59 -13.86
CA ARG A 40 -6.32 2.20 -13.56
C ARG A 40 -5.39 1.54 -12.54
N ILE A 41 -4.10 1.87 -12.57
CA ILE A 41 -3.10 1.37 -11.62
C ILE A 41 -3.30 2.04 -10.25
N ILE A 42 -3.58 3.34 -10.24
CA ILE A 42 -3.89 4.08 -9.01
C ILE A 42 -5.11 3.47 -8.33
N GLU A 43 -6.21 3.26 -9.06
CA GLU A 43 -7.42 2.65 -8.49
C GLU A 43 -7.17 1.22 -7.97
N LYS A 44 -6.37 0.42 -8.68
CA LYS A 44 -5.97 -0.92 -8.22
C LYS A 44 -5.19 -0.83 -6.90
N CYS A 45 -4.22 0.07 -6.84
CA CYS A 45 -3.38 0.27 -5.67
C CYS A 45 -4.19 0.81 -4.48
N GLU A 46 -5.08 1.78 -4.68
CA GLU A 46 -5.95 2.30 -3.62
C GLU A 46 -6.82 1.20 -3.01
N LYS A 47 -7.49 0.39 -3.85
CA LYS A 47 -8.32 -0.73 -3.38
C LYS A 47 -7.50 -1.78 -2.65
N GLY A 48 -6.38 -2.19 -3.24
CA GLY A 48 -5.50 -3.22 -2.66
C GLY A 48 -4.90 -2.77 -1.33
N MET A 49 -4.42 -1.53 -1.25
CA MET A 49 -3.82 -0.95 -0.06
C MET A 49 -4.85 -0.73 1.06
N ALA A 50 -6.07 -0.30 0.72
CA ALA A 50 -7.15 -0.20 1.70
C ALA A 50 -7.46 -1.58 2.33
N ASP A 51 -7.55 -2.62 1.49
CA ASP A 51 -7.79 -3.99 1.98
C ASP A 51 -6.63 -4.50 2.84
N ILE A 52 -5.38 -4.22 2.45
CA ILE A 52 -4.19 -4.54 3.23
C ILE A 52 -4.22 -3.87 4.60
N ILE A 53 -4.52 -2.57 4.67
CA ILE A 53 -4.56 -1.82 5.93
C ILE A 53 -5.60 -2.42 6.88
N LEU A 54 -6.74 -2.86 6.35
CA LEU A 54 -7.81 -3.47 7.14
C LEU A 54 -7.49 -4.90 7.59
N ARG A 55 -6.66 -5.65 6.85
CA ARG A 55 -6.52 -7.10 7.02
C ARG A 55 -5.12 -7.59 7.37
N ARG A 56 -4.09 -6.75 7.31
CA ARG A 56 -2.69 -7.12 7.57
C ARG A 56 -2.44 -7.73 8.95
N ASP A 57 -3.28 -7.38 9.92
CA ASP A 57 -3.18 -7.80 11.31
C ASP A 57 -4.33 -8.77 11.70
N VAL A 58 -5.19 -9.15 10.75
CA VAL A 58 -6.30 -10.08 11.00
C VAL A 58 -5.79 -11.51 11.04
N ASP A 59 -5.91 -12.16 12.19
CA ASP A 59 -5.52 -13.57 12.36
C ASP A 59 -6.24 -14.49 11.36
N GLY A 60 -5.50 -15.48 10.83
CA GLY A 60 -6.06 -16.47 9.91
C GLY A 60 -6.12 -16.01 8.44
N LEU A 61 -5.35 -14.99 8.05
CA LEU A 61 -5.20 -14.65 6.64
C LEU A 61 -4.63 -15.86 5.88
N ASN A 62 -5.27 -16.24 4.77
CA ASN A 62 -4.81 -17.40 4.01
C ASN A 62 -3.50 -17.09 3.27
N GLU A 63 -2.75 -18.14 2.93
CA GLU A 63 -1.44 -18.03 2.27
C GLU A 63 -1.52 -17.32 0.91
N GLY A 64 -2.61 -17.51 0.16
CA GLY A 64 -2.82 -16.85 -1.13
C GLY A 64 -2.94 -15.33 -1.00
N SER A 65 -3.73 -14.86 -0.04
CA SER A 65 -3.96 -13.44 0.23
C SER A 65 -2.71 -12.76 0.77
N LYS A 66 -1.95 -13.40 1.65
CA LYS A 66 -0.64 -12.86 2.10
C LYS A 66 0.30 -12.63 0.90
N ARG A 67 0.33 -13.59 -0.03
CA ARG A 67 1.14 -13.49 -1.26
C ARG A 67 0.66 -12.38 -2.17
N GLU A 68 -0.64 -12.33 -2.42
CA GLU A 68 -1.26 -11.31 -3.26
C GLU A 68 -1.00 -9.89 -2.71
N TYR A 69 -1.18 -9.70 -1.39
CA TYR A 69 -0.93 -8.44 -0.73
C TYR A 69 0.55 -8.02 -0.78
N ALA A 70 1.48 -8.95 -0.65
CA ALA A 70 2.90 -8.68 -0.81
C ALA A 70 3.23 -8.19 -2.23
N ILE A 71 2.65 -8.84 -3.26
CA ILE A 71 2.81 -8.44 -4.66
C ILE A 71 2.23 -7.04 -4.89
N ILE A 72 0.99 -6.79 -4.47
CA ILE A 72 0.33 -5.49 -4.63
C ILE A 72 1.14 -4.39 -3.95
N THR A 73 1.58 -4.63 -2.71
CA THR A 73 2.41 -3.67 -1.97
C THR A 73 3.67 -3.31 -2.75
N GLN A 74 4.38 -4.31 -3.29
CA GLN A 74 5.60 -4.08 -4.05
C GLN A 74 5.32 -3.38 -5.38
N GLU A 75 4.26 -3.76 -6.11
CA GLU A 75 3.84 -3.09 -7.33
C GLU A 75 3.57 -1.60 -7.06
N CYS A 76 2.77 -1.29 -6.04
CA CYS A 76 2.42 0.09 -5.71
C CYS A 76 3.63 0.89 -5.20
N TYR A 77 4.61 0.22 -4.59
CA TYR A 77 5.90 0.83 -4.25
C TYR A 77 6.73 1.18 -5.49
N GLU A 78 6.77 0.31 -6.51
CA GLU A 78 7.47 0.56 -7.78
C GLU A 78 6.84 1.70 -8.58
N TYR A 79 5.52 1.89 -8.49
CA TYR A 79 4.82 3.06 -9.06
C TYR A 79 4.93 4.33 -8.21
N GLY A 80 5.63 4.29 -7.07
CA GLY A 80 5.79 5.44 -6.18
C GLY A 80 4.51 5.83 -5.41
N LEU A 81 3.49 4.97 -5.40
CA LEU A 81 2.24 5.16 -4.65
C LEU A 81 2.36 4.75 -3.18
N VAL A 82 3.44 4.03 -2.84
CA VAL A 82 3.75 3.57 -1.49
C VAL A 82 5.13 4.08 -1.08
N THR A 83 5.26 4.49 0.19
CA THR A 83 6.48 5.06 0.76
C THR A 83 7.23 4.03 1.61
N ASP A 84 8.52 4.26 1.88
CA ASP A 84 9.31 3.39 2.78
C ASP A 84 8.67 3.30 4.17
N ARG A 85 8.13 4.42 4.65
CA ARG A 85 7.41 4.47 5.93
C ARG A 85 6.22 3.50 5.97
N TYR A 86 5.54 3.31 4.84
CA TYR A 86 4.46 2.33 4.77
C TYR A 86 5.01 0.90 4.84
N LEU A 87 6.10 0.62 4.12
CA LEU A 87 6.77 -0.68 4.15
C LEU A 87 7.23 -1.05 5.57
N ASP A 88 7.79 -0.08 6.29
CA ASP A 88 8.17 -0.26 7.70
C ASP A 88 6.96 -0.57 8.58
N ALA A 89 5.82 0.09 8.34
CA ALA A 89 4.60 -0.12 9.10
C ALA A 89 4.00 -1.53 8.91
N ILE A 90 4.17 -2.13 7.73
CA ILE A 90 3.66 -3.49 7.43
C ILE A 90 4.69 -4.59 7.68
N LYS A 91 5.96 -4.24 7.94
CA LYS A 91 7.05 -5.21 8.13
C LYS A 91 6.77 -6.22 9.24
N ASN A 92 6.11 -5.78 10.31
CA ASN A 92 5.76 -6.62 11.47
C ASN A 92 4.37 -7.26 11.35
N SER A 93 3.67 -7.06 10.23
CA SER A 93 2.37 -7.70 9.96
C SER A 93 2.55 -9.10 9.37
N GLN A 94 1.44 -9.83 9.18
CA GLN A 94 1.46 -11.14 8.52
C GLN A 94 1.94 -11.07 7.05
N ILE A 95 1.94 -9.88 6.44
CA ILE A 95 2.33 -9.65 5.04
C ILE A 95 3.84 -9.38 4.93
N GLY A 96 4.46 -8.81 5.97
CA GLY A 96 5.87 -8.42 5.97
C GLY A 96 6.83 -9.54 5.54
N PRO A 97 6.75 -10.75 6.12
CA PRO A 97 7.58 -11.88 5.69
C PRO A 97 7.39 -12.27 4.21
N TYR A 98 6.19 -12.10 3.67
CA TYR A 98 5.88 -12.43 2.26
C TYR A 98 6.42 -11.37 1.31
N LEU A 99 6.40 -10.12 1.73
CA LEU A 99 7.01 -9.03 0.98
C LEU A 99 8.51 -9.22 0.85
N GLU A 100 9.20 -9.62 1.92
CA GLU A 100 10.64 -9.93 1.87
C GLU A 100 10.92 -11.14 0.96
N GLN A 101 10.11 -12.19 1.03
CA GLN A 101 10.23 -13.34 0.12
C GLN A 101 10.02 -12.94 -1.35
N TYR A 102 9.03 -12.09 -1.63
CA TYR A 102 8.78 -11.57 -2.96
C TYR A 102 9.96 -10.75 -3.48
N ARG A 103 10.54 -9.88 -2.64
CA ARG A 103 11.72 -9.07 -3.01
C ARG A 103 12.96 -9.92 -3.26
N ALA A 104 13.16 -10.97 -2.47
CA ALA A 104 14.27 -11.89 -2.65
C ALA A 104 14.17 -12.68 -3.96
N ASN A 105 12.97 -13.08 -4.38
CA ASN A 105 12.76 -13.75 -5.65
C ASN A 105 11.36 -13.49 -6.26
N PRO A 106 11.21 -12.39 -7.04
CA PRO A 106 9.93 -12.02 -7.63
C PRO A 106 9.43 -13.03 -8.67
N ASN A 107 10.33 -13.81 -9.28
CA ASN A 107 10.01 -14.70 -10.40
C ASN A 107 9.23 -15.93 -9.94
N VAL A 108 9.43 -16.37 -8.69
CA VAL A 108 8.70 -17.51 -8.12
C VAL A 108 7.20 -17.22 -7.95
N TRP A 109 6.82 -15.94 -7.93
CA TRP A 109 5.47 -15.48 -7.59
C TRP A 109 4.75 -14.86 -8.80
N ARG A 110 5.50 -14.45 -9.83
CA ARG A 110 4.97 -13.98 -11.12
C ARG A 110 4.58 -15.09 -12.08
N LEU A 111 5.03 -16.33 -11.85
CA LEU A 111 4.61 -17.49 -12.60
C LEU A 111 3.23 -17.92 -12.12
N LYS A 112 2.19 -17.66 -12.93
CA LYS A 112 0.92 -18.38 -12.79
C LYS A 112 1.23 -19.88 -12.88
N PRO A 113 0.75 -20.73 -11.95
CA PRO A 113 0.76 -22.16 -12.21
C PRO A 113 0.03 -22.41 -13.54
N ALA A 114 0.67 -23.18 -14.41
CA ALA A 114 0.16 -23.55 -15.72
C ALA A 114 -1.18 -24.28 -15.61
#